data_AF-A0A4Q4MZL0-F1
#
_entry.id   AF-A0A4Q4MZL0-F1
#
_cell.length_a   1.000
_cell.length_b   1.000
_cell.length_c   1.000
_cell.angle_alpha   90.00
_cell.angle_beta   90.00
_cell.angle_gamma   90.00
#
_symmetry.space_group_name_H-M   'P 1'
#
loop_
_entity.id
_entity.type
_entity.pdbx_description
1 polymer ?
#
loop_
_entity_poly.entity_id
_entity_poly.type
_entity_poly.pdbx_seq_one_letter_code
_entity_poly.pdbx_strand_id
1 'polypeptide(L)'
;MAPDTSQEEKNAMTTMEAMEPDKDVTGYEDEAVRGTEQEKTMPLKAAFKYYRKAVFWSITISMATIMESYDMQLISSFYAFPQFNRKYGKQLPNDTWQVDADWQLGLSLASLIGLIFGVFASGYLGDRYGPRYVMIAAHCFLAGFVAIIFTAQSVEILFAGELLCACTWGLFAAATPTYAAEIVPMALRGYLTTYVNLCWVIGRILATGVLRGMLPVQSEWSFRVPFALQWMWPPVLIFATWFSPESPWWLVRKGRIDEARKTLDRLVSAPSGIVNNDHRLAMMQHTIALERKLKVGGSFLDCFKGTNLRRTEIAMLSWGGQILPGFIIQGYTTYFFTLAGLAPSDSFNLTMGVFGMAFVGTCASWFLQPRMGRRTIYIAGLAIMLPIMWIVAFLEFAPNAGSNSSIKWAQSSILMIWFFTYGITIGPIPYAIAAEVGAVQLRYKTIALGRNMYYFLSIVNVVISPYMLNPSKWDLKGKAAFPAAILNVCLLIWAYYRLPETKGMTPETLDHLFHEKISARKFKAEASRFQ
;
A
#
# COMPACT_ATOMS: atom_id res chain seq x y z
N MET A 1 -7.65 35.71 -22.59
CA MET A 1 -6.44 35.31 -23.32
C MET A 1 -5.83 34.13 -22.60
N ALA A 2 -6.14 32.91 -23.05
CA ALA A 2 -5.48 31.71 -22.56
C ALA A 2 -4.12 31.60 -23.24
N PRO A 3 -3.01 31.39 -22.52
CA PRO A 3 -1.71 31.19 -23.14
C PRO A 3 -1.68 29.83 -23.86
N ASP A 4 -1.11 29.85 -25.07
CA ASP A 4 -1.07 28.77 -26.03
C ASP A 4 -0.09 27.67 -25.59
N THR A 5 -0.58 26.72 -24.79
CA THR A 5 0.18 25.57 -24.26
C THR A 5 0.78 24.68 -25.34
N SER A 6 0.26 24.75 -26.57
CA SER A 6 0.81 24.03 -27.73
C SER A 6 2.19 24.54 -28.14
N GLN A 7 2.49 25.83 -27.92
CA GLN A 7 3.74 26.45 -28.38
C GLN A 7 4.87 26.18 -27.37
N GLU A 8 4.57 26.17 -26.07
CA GLU A 8 5.53 25.80 -25.01
C GLU A 8 5.88 24.32 -25.05
N GLU A 9 4.92 23.42 -25.30
CA GLU A 9 5.21 21.99 -25.46
C GLU A 9 6.07 21.71 -26.70
N LYS A 10 5.82 22.42 -27.82
CA LYS A 10 6.67 22.34 -29.03
C LYS A 10 8.04 22.91 -28.78
N ASN A 11 8.14 24.07 -28.13
CA ASN A 11 9.43 24.68 -27.83
C ASN A 11 10.25 23.82 -26.86
N ALA A 12 9.64 23.24 -25.82
CA ALA A 12 10.31 22.29 -24.94
C ALA A 12 10.76 21.01 -25.66
N MET A 13 10.01 20.57 -26.68
CA MET A 13 10.37 19.43 -27.54
C MET A 13 11.57 19.77 -28.44
N THR A 14 11.59 20.97 -29.04
CA THR A 14 12.70 21.44 -29.89
C THR A 14 13.99 21.70 -29.09
N THR A 15 13.90 22.23 -27.86
CA THR A 15 15.09 22.44 -27.02
C THR A 15 15.71 21.13 -26.51
N MET A 16 14.93 20.03 -26.45
CA MET A 16 15.46 18.70 -26.12
C MET A 16 15.97 17.92 -27.35
N GLU A 17 15.46 18.22 -28.55
CA GLU A 17 15.94 17.62 -29.81
C GLU A 17 17.24 18.27 -30.33
N ALA A 18 17.62 19.45 -29.84
CA ALA A 18 18.83 20.17 -30.24
C ALA A 18 20.10 19.84 -29.44
N MET A 19 20.17 18.70 -28.74
CA MET A 19 21.45 18.17 -28.26
C MET A 19 22.16 17.46 -29.42
N GLU A 20 23.05 18.18 -30.10
CA GLU A 20 23.94 17.64 -31.13
C GLU A 20 24.72 16.40 -30.62
N PRO A 21 24.84 15.33 -31.43
CA PRO A 21 25.55 14.12 -31.05
C PRO A 21 26.99 14.17 -31.53
N ASP A 22 27.91 14.81 -30.81
CA ASP A 22 29.34 14.45 -30.80
C ASP A 22 30.16 15.42 -29.94
N LYS A 23 30.47 15.01 -28.69
CA LYS A 23 31.70 15.27 -27.90
C LYS A 23 31.51 15.17 -26.38
N ASP A 24 30.28 15.17 -25.86
CA ASP A 24 30.00 15.20 -24.41
C ASP A 24 29.25 13.97 -23.87
N VAL A 25 29.00 12.97 -24.71
CA VAL A 25 28.26 11.75 -24.35
C VAL A 25 29.01 10.92 -23.30
N THR A 26 30.34 10.86 -23.40
CA THR A 26 31.20 10.08 -22.48
C THR A 26 31.26 10.68 -21.08
N GLY A 27 31.33 12.01 -20.94
CA GLY A 27 31.34 12.67 -19.64
C GLY A 27 30.01 12.53 -18.89
N TYR A 28 28.90 12.66 -19.61
CA TYR A 28 27.55 12.51 -19.06
C TYR A 28 27.23 11.06 -18.63
N GLU A 29 27.65 10.08 -19.41
CA GLU A 29 27.53 8.66 -19.05
C GLU A 29 28.40 8.30 -17.83
N ASP A 30 29.64 8.83 -17.76
CA ASP A 30 30.52 8.65 -16.60
C ASP A 30 29.93 9.24 -15.31
N GLU A 31 29.27 10.40 -15.39
CA GLU A 31 28.57 11.00 -14.24
C GLU A 31 27.36 10.18 -13.79
N ALA A 32 26.60 9.60 -14.73
CA ALA A 32 25.50 8.70 -14.43
C ALA A 32 25.97 7.41 -13.74
N VAL A 33 27.10 6.85 -14.19
CA VAL A 33 27.75 5.68 -13.55
C VAL A 33 28.18 6.02 -12.12
N ARG A 34 28.84 7.16 -11.90
CA ARG A 34 29.23 7.62 -10.55
C ARG A 34 28.03 7.84 -9.63
N GLY A 35 26.93 8.38 -10.14
CA GLY A 35 25.67 8.52 -9.39
C GLY A 35 25.10 7.17 -8.96
N THR A 36 25.17 6.20 -9.86
CA THR A 36 24.73 4.82 -9.62
C THR A 36 25.57 4.11 -8.57
N GLU A 37 26.89 4.24 -8.63
CA GLU A 37 27.81 3.69 -7.63
C GLU A 37 27.62 4.33 -6.26
N GLN A 38 27.38 5.65 -6.22
CA GLN A 38 27.13 6.37 -4.98
C GLN A 38 25.84 5.90 -4.29
N GLU A 39 24.79 5.59 -5.05
CA GLU A 39 23.56 5.03 -4.47
C GLU A 39 23.72 3.58 -3.99
N LYS A 40 24.57 2.77 -4.64
CA LYS A 40 24.82 1.36 -4.28
C LYS A 40 25.69 1.21 -3.04
N THR A 41 26.75 2.01 -2.94
CA THR A 41 27.81 1.83 -1.92
C THR A 41 27.49 2.51 -0.60
N MET A 42 26.43 3.33 -0.53
CA MET A 42 26.13 4.12 0.66
C MET A 42 25.66 3.25 1.84
N PRO A 43 26.39 3.23 2.97
CA PRO A 43 25.98 2.46 4.13
C PRO A 43 24.72 3.05 4.77
N LEU A 44 23.85 2.20 5.29
CA LEU A 44 22.53 2.59 5.82
C LEU A 44 22.59 3.72 6.86
N LYS A 45 23.58 3.70 7.77
CA LYS A 45 23.78 4.75 8.78
C LYS A 45 24.12 6.10 8.14
N ALA A 46 24.96 6.11 7.10
CA ALA A 46 25.29 7.33 6.37
C ALA A 46 24.09 7.81 5.55
N ALA A 47 23.37 6.91 4.89
CA ALA A 47 22.14 7.25 4.16
C ALA A 47 21.12 7.92 5.08
N PHE A 48 20.88 7.39 6.28
CA PHE A 48 19.96 8.01 7.24
C PHE A 48 20.43 9.40 7.69
N LYS A 49 21.73 9.57 7.98
CA LYS A 49 22.30 10.87 8.39
C LYS A 49 22.24 11.91 7.27
N TYR A 50 22.60 11.52 6.04
CA TYR A 50 22.67 12.40 4.88
C TYR A 50 21.29 12.76 4.33
N TYR A 51 20.31 11.86 4.44
CA TYR A 51 18.96 12.05 3.91
C TYR A 51 17.90 12.21 4.99
N ARG A 52 18.25 12.69 6.19
CA ARG A 52 17.32 12.88 7.32
C ARG A 52 16.07 13.70 6.96
N LYS A 53 16.23 14.72 6.10
CA LYS A 53 15.10 15.54 5.62
C LYS A 53 14.17 14.73 4.72
N ALA A 54 14.72 13.93 3.80
CA ALA A 54 13.93 13.04 2.95
C ALA A 54 13.18 11.99 3.77
N VAL A 55 13.84 11.41 4.78
CA VAL A 55 13.20 10.47 5.72
C VAL A 55 12.04 11.15 6.46
N PHE A 56 12.26 12.35 6.99
CA PHE A 56 11.22 13.13 7.68
C PHE A 56 10.00 13.35 6.77
N TRP A 57 10.20 13.89 5.56
CA TRP A 57 9.10 14.15 4.64
C TRP A 57 8.38 12.87 4.21
N SER A 58 9.10 11.78 3.98
CA SER A 58 8.51 10.49 3.64
C SER A 58 7.63 9.95 4.77
N ILE A 59 8.09 10.04 6.01
CA ILE A 59 7.34 9.61 7.20
C ILE A 59 6.09 10.46 7.37
N THR A 60 6.22 11.79 7.30
CA THR A 60 5.09 12.71 7.47
C THR A 60 4.02 12.50 6.41
N ILE A 61 4.40 12.38 5.14
CA ILE A 61 3.43 12.13 4.06
C ILE A 61 2.80 10.74 4.20
N SER A 62 3.54 9.75 4.68
CA SER A 62 2.99 8.42 4.91
C SER A 62 1.93 8.35 6.00
N MET A 63 1.85 9.35 6.88
CA MET A 63 0.78 9.44 7.87
C MET A 63 -0.61 9.58 7.24
N ALA A 64 -0.74 10.02 5.98
CA ALA A 64 -2.01 9.97 5.25
C ALA A 64 -2.61 8.55 5.18
N THR A 65 -1.75 7.53 5.23
CA THR A 65 -2.17 6.12 5.27
C THR A 65 -2.76 5.73 6.64
N ILE A 66 -2.32 6.39 7.73
CA ILE A 66 -2.89 6.18 9.07
C ILE A 66 -4.35 6.63 9.06
N MET A 67 -4.61 7.79 8.46
CA MET A 67 -5.96 8.34 8.27
C MET A 67 -6.82 7.40 7.42
N GLU A 68 -6.37 7.00 6.22
CA GLU A 68 -7.11 6.02 5.39
C GLU A 68 -7.46 4.75 6.17
N SER A 69 -6.48 4.19 6.90
CA SER A 69 -6.71 2.98 7.66
C SER A 69 -7.63 3.16 8.87
N TYR A 70 -7.63 4.34 9.49
CA TYR A 70 -8.54 4.67 10.57
C TYR A 70 -9.97 4.70 10.04
N ASP A 71 -10.18 5.41 8.94
CA ASP A 71 -11.48 5.64 8.32
C ASP A 71 -12.14 4.33 7.85
N MET A 72 -11.39 3.48 7.14
CA MET A 72 -11.89 2.20 6.64
C MET A 72 -12.41 1.27 7.75
N GLN A 73 -11.90 1.41 8.97
CA GLN A 73 -12.29 0.56 10.09
C GLN A 73 -13.62 1.02 10.74
N LEU A 74 -14.00 2.29 10.59
CA LEU A 74 -15.11 2.91 11.32
C LEU A 74 -16.47 2.28 10.96
N ILE A 75 -16.84 2.28 9.67
CA ILE A 75 -18.17 1.84 9.20
C ILE A 75 -18.48 0.41 9.68
N SER A 76 -17.57 -0.53 9.42
CA SER A 76 -17.73 -1.93 9.84
C SER A 76 -17.89 -2.10 11.35
N SER A 77 -17.27 -1.22 12.13
CA SER A 77 -17.34 -1.26 13.60
C SER A 77 -18.62 -0.60 14.13
N PHE A 78 -19.20 0.37 13.43
CA PHE A 78 -20.43 1.03 13.84
C PHE A 78 -21.67 0.14 13.82
N TYR A 79 -21.65 -0.97 13.08
CA TYR A 79 -22.72 -1.97 13.14
C TYR A 79 -22.88 -2.58 14.54
N ALA A 80 -21.85 -2.50 15.39
CA ALA A 80 -21.93 -2.92 16.79
C ALA A 80 -22.47 -1.82 17.74
N PHE A 81 -22.65 -0.58 17.26
CA PHE A 81 -23.08 0.55 18.10
C PHE A 81 -24.61 0.68 18.10
N PRO A 82 -25.28 0.60 19.26
CA PRO A 82 -26.73 0.69 19.33
C PRO A 82 -27.29 2.00 18.78
N GLN A 83 -26.59 3.12 18.98
CA GLN A 83 -27.05 4.44 18.55
C GLN A 83 -26.95 4.61 17.03
N PHE A 84 -25.93 4.00 16.40
CA PHE A 84 -25.81 3.98 14.94
C PHE A 84 -26.94 3.15 14.32
N ASN A 85 -27.20 1.96 14.88
CA ASN A 85 -28.29 1.10 14.43
C ASN A 85 -29.67 1.72 14.66
N ARG A 86 -29.88 2.51 15.73
CA ARG A 86 -31.12 3.27 15.94
C ARG A 86 -31.34 4.37 14.91
N LYS A 87 -30.27 5.01 14.45
CA LYS A 87 -30.37 6.12 13.48
C LYS A 87 -30.54 5.64 12.04
N TYR A 88 -29.79 4.62 11.65
CA TYR A 88 -29.68 4.17 10.25
C TYR A 88 -30.32 2.80 10.00
N GLY A 89 -30.76 2.11 11.04
CA GLY A 89 -31.36 0.79 10.95
C GLY A 89 -32.87 0.78 11.10
N LYS A 90 -33.43 -0.43 11.09
CA LYS A 90 -34.85 -0.70 11.31
C LYS A 90 -35.01 -1.48 12.62
N GLN A 91 -36.17 -1.35 13.25
CA GLN A 91 -36.53 -2.16 14.41
C GLN A 91 -36.86 -3.58 13.95
N LEU A 92 -36.17 -4.56 14.52
CA LEU A 92 -36.40 -5.98 14.31
C LEU A 92 -37.53 -6.49 15.23
N PRO A 93 -38.12 -7.67 14.94
CA PRO A 93 -39.21 -8.24 15.75
C PRO A 93 -38.85 -8.53 17.23
N ASN A 94 -37.56 -8.52 17.57
CA ASN A 94 -37.03 -8.73 18.93
C ASN A 94 -36.76 -7.41 19.67
N ASP A 95 -37.33 -6.29 19.22
CA ASP A 95 -37.11 -4.92 19.75
C ASP A 95 -35.66 -4.40 19.69
N THR A 96 -34.78 -5.07 18.95
CA THR A 96 -33.44 -4.58 18.66
C THR A 96 -33.41 -3.78 17.37
N TRP A 97 -32.51 -2.80 17.29
CA TRP A 97 -32.28 -2.02 16.09
C TRP A 97 -31.05 -2.55 15.37
N GLN A 98 -31.15 -2.74 14.05
CA GLN A 98 -30.01 -3.15 13.23
C GLN A 98 -30.08 -2.52 11.84
N VAL A 99 -28.93 -2.12 11.31
CA VAL A 99 -28.83 -1.71 9.90
C VAL A 99 -29.11 -2.92 9.00
N ASP A 100 -29.89 -2.71 7.95
CA ASP A 100 -30.26 -3.76 7.00
C ASP A 100 -29.01 -4.41 6.39
N ALA A 101 -29.05 -5.72 6.14
CA ALA A 101 -27.89 -6.45 5.65
C ALA A 101 -27.41 -5.92 4.29
N ASP A 102 -28.36 -5.54 3.42
CA ASP A 102 -28.09 -4.95 2.11
C ASP A 102 -27.35 -3.61 2.25
N TRP A 103 -27.71 -2.81 3.25
CA TRP A 103 -27.04 -1.54 3.53
C TRP A 103 -25.65 -1.74 4.16
N GLN A 104 -25.48 -2.73 5.05
CA GLN A 104 -24.16 -3.05 5.62
C GLN A 104 -23.16 -3.46 4.54
N LEU A 105 -23.62 -4.29 3.60
CA LEU A 105 -22.85 -4.71 2.42
C LEU A 105 -22.62 -3.54 1.48
N GLY A 106 -23.66 -2.75 1.18
CA GLY A 106 -23.61 -1.58 0.32
C GLY A 106 -22.57 -0.56 0.78
N LEU A 107 -22.57 -0.19 2.06
CA LEU A 107 -21.59 0.74 2.63
C LEU A 107 -20.16 0.18 2.54
N SER A 108 -19.95 -1.10 2.81
CA SER A 108 -18.62 -1.73 2.71
C SER A 108 -18.12 -1.78 1.26
N LEU A 109 -19.01 -2.04 0.31
CA LEU A 109 -18.70 -2.02 -1.13
C LEU A 109 -18.46 -0.59 -1.63
N ALA A 110 -19.18 0.41 -1.12
CA ALA A 110 -18.97 1.81 -1.45
C ALA A 110 -17.53 2.22 -1.17
N SER A 111 -17.00 1.88 0.00
CA SER A 111 -15.61 2.19 0.36
C SER A 111 -14.63 1.49 -0.61
N LEU A 112 -14.81 0.20 -0.90
CA LEU A 112 -13.90 -0.53 -1.79
C LEU A 112 -13.95 -0.05 -3.25
N ILE A 113 -15.13 0.26 -3.76
CA ILE A 113 -15.33 0.75 -5.13
C ILE A 113 -14.74 2.17 -5.25
N GLY A 114 -15.00 3.05 -4.28
CA GLY A 114 -14.43 4.39 -4.24
C GLY A 114 -12.91 4.36 -4.23
N LEU A 115 -12.31 3.47 -3.43
CA LEU A 115 -10.85 3.27 -3.41
C LEU A 115 -10.29 2.90 -4.79
N ILE A 116 -10.97 2.03 -5.55
CA ILE A 116 -10.53 1.65 -6.90
C ILE A 116 -10.51 2.86 -7.85
N PHE A 117 -11.58 3.66 -7.83
CA PHE A 117 -11.65 4.89 -8.62
C PHE A 117 -10.58 5.90 -8.20
N GLY A 118 -10.38 6.09 -6.89
CA GLY A 118 -9.37 6.96 -6.32
C GLY A 118 -7.95 6.59 -6.73
N VAL A 119 -7.60 5.30 -6.69
CA VAL A 119 -6.28 4.82 -7.10
C VAL A 119 -6.03 5.02 -8.60
N PHE A 120 -7.03 4.77 -9.46
CA PHE A 120 -6.90 5.07 -10.89
C PHE A 120 -6.72 6.57 -11.14
N ALA A 121 -7.49 7.40 -10.42
CA ALA A 121 -7.34 8.85 -10.45
C ALA A 121 -5.94 9.26 -9.99
N SER A 122 -5.36 8.61 -8.97
CA SER A 122 -3.99 8.86 -8.50
C SER A 122 -2.94 8.58 -9.57
N GLY A 123 -3.06 7.44 -10.26
CA GLY A 123 -2.13 7.08 -11.33
C GLY A 123 -2.18 8.04 -12.53
N TYR A 124 -3.34 8.64 -12.81
CA TYR A 124 -3.50 9.63 -13.88
C TYR A 124 -3.12 11.05 -13.45
N LEU A 125 -3.73 11.54 -12.37
CA LEU A 125 -3.56 12.90 -11.87
C LEU A 125 -2.16 13.12 -11.30
N GLY A 126 -1.61 12.15 -10.57
CA GLY A 126 -0.27 12.24 -10.00
C GLY A 126 0.81 12.36 -11.07
N ASP A 127 0.66 11.65 -12.19
CA ASP A 127 1.57 11.76 -13.33
C ASP A 127 1.41 13.10 -14.07
N ARG A 128 0.18 13.60 -14.20
CA ARG A 128 -0.10 14.86 -14.90
C ARG A 128 0.29 16.10 -14.10
N TYR A 129 -0.18 16.22 -12.86
CA TYR A 129 -0.10 17.44 -12.04
C TYR A 129 0.96 17.37 -10.92
N GLY A 130 1.53 16.20 -10.66
CA GLY A 130 2.50 15.96 -9.59
C GLY A 130 1.84 15.52 -8.27
N PRO A 131 2.52 14.68 -7.49
CA PRO A 131 1.95 14.08 -6.27
C PRO A 131 1.60 15.14 -5.20
N ARG A 132 2.38 16.22 -5.07
CA ARG A 132 2.16 17.24 -4.03
C ARG A 132 0.84 17.97 -4.19
N TYR A 133 0.56 18.51 -5.37
CA TYR A 133 -0.67 19.26 -5.63
C TYR A 133 -1.91 18.37 -5.59
N VAL A 134 -1.79 17.15 -6.13
CA VAL A 134 -2.88 16.17 -6.10
C VAL A 134 -3.23 15.78 -4.67
N MET A 135 -2.23 15.57 -3.81
CA MET A 135 -2.47 15.29 -2.39
C MET A 135 -3.15 16.47 -1.67
N ILE A 136 -2.73 17.71 -1.89
CA ILE A 136 -3.36 18.87 -1.25
C ILE A 136 -4.82 18.99 -1.65
N ALA A 137 -5.11 18.89 -2.96
CA ALA A 137 -6.48 18.92 -3.46
C ALA A 137 -7.33 17.79 -2.86
N ALA A 138 -6.78 16.56 -2.81
CA ALA A 138 -7.48 15.42 -2.24
C ALA A 138 -7.80 15.61 -0.75
N HIS A 139 -6.92 16.22 0.05
CA HIS A 139 -7.21 16.51 1.46
C HIS A 139 -8.29 17.58 1.63
N CYS A 140 -8.32 18.61 0.77
CA CYS A 140 -9.38 19.61 0.76
C CYS A 140 -10.75 18.98 0.44
N PHE A 141 -10.79 18.11 -0.58
CA PHE A 141 -12.01 17.37 -0.92
C PHE A 141 -12.44 16.43 0.21
N LEU A 142 -11.50 15.71 0.81
CA LEU A 142 -11.78 14.82 1.94
C LEU A 142 -12.41 15.60 3.10
N ALA A 143 -11.89 16.78 3.47
CA ALA A 143 -12.47 17.59 4.54
C ALA A 143 -13.94 17.97 4.26
N GLY A 144 -14.29 18.24 3.01
CA GLY A 144 -15.67 18.48 2.58
C GLY A 144 -16.53 17.21 2.61
N PHE A 145 -16.01 16.08 2.14
CA PHE A 145 -16.75 14.81 2.13
C PHE A 145 -16.99 14.24 3.54
N VAL A 146 -16.05 14.44 4.47
CA VAL A 146 -16.24 14.11 5.89
C VAL A 146 -17.42 14.90 6.47
N ALA A 147 -17.67 16.14 6.03
CA ALA A 147 -18.83 16.90 6.47
C ALA A 147 -20.16 16.27 6.03
N ILE A 148 -20.20 15.67 4.84
CA ILE A 148 -21.37 14.95 4.34
C ILE A 148 -21.65 13.73 5.23
N ILE A 149 -20.62 12.93 5.53
CA ILE A 149 -20.74 11.76 6.41
C ILE A 149 -21.17 12.17 7.82
N PHE A 150 -20.55 13.21 8.38
CA PHE A 150 -20.83 13.68 9.73
C PHE A 150 -22.27 14.19 9.90
N THR A 151 -22.81 14.86 8.87
CA THR A 151 -24.15 15.44 8.88
C THR A 151 -25.24 14.53 8.31
N ALA A 152 -24.88 13.32 7.88
CA ALA A 152 -25.79 12.37 7.25
C ALA A 152 -27.04 12.12 8.12
N GLN A 153 -28.21 12.27 7.51
CA GLN A 153 -29.51 12.02 8.13
C GLN A 153 -30.12 10.69 7.68
N SER A 154 -29.61 10.11 6.60
CA SER A 154 -30.10 8.86 6.04
C SER A 154 -28.92 7.98 5.58
N VAL A 155 -29.19 6.69 5.37
CA VAL A 155 -28.17 5.71 4.97
C VAL A 155 -27.68 5.97 3.54
N GLU A 156 -28.56 6.49 2.69
CA GLU A 156 -28.27 6.87 1.30
C GLU A 156 -27.24 8.01 1.26
N ILE A 157 -27.41 9.04 2.11
CA ILE A 157 -26.46 10.15 2.22
C ILE A 157 -25.14 9.64 2.80
N LEU A 158 -25.20 8.74 3.79
CA LEU A 158 -24.02 8.12 4.36
C LEU A 158 -23.24 7.32 3.29
N PHE A 159 -23.94 6.56 2.45
CA PHE A 159 -23.36 5.80 1.34
C PHE A 159 -22.69 6.71 0.32
N ALA A 160 -23.35 7.80 -0.08
CA ALA A 160 -22.78 8.75 -1.02
C ALA A 160 -21.54 9.45 -0.44
N GLY A 161 -21.59 9.85 0.83
CA GLY A 161 -20.45 10.45 1.53
C GLY A 161 -19.27 9.48 1.64
N GLU A 162 -19.53 8.24 2.03
CA GLU A 162 -18.53 7.18 2.16
C GLU A 162 -17.84 6.88 0.82
N LEU A 163 -18.60 6.78 -0.27
CA LEU A 163 -18.06 6.59 -1.62
C LEU A 163 -17.14 7.74 -2.03
N LEU A 164 -17.53 8.99 -1.74
CA LEU A 164 -16.74 10.18 -2.06
C LEU A 164 -15.45 10.26 -1.23
N CYS A 165 -15.54 9.99 0.08
CA CYS A 165 -14.37 9.89 0.94
C CYS A 165 -13.42 8.78 0.44
N ALA A 166 -13.95 7.63 0.07
CA ALA A 166 -13.16 6.52 -0.44
C ALA A 166 -12.42 6.83 -1.75
N CYS A 167 -13.00 7.64 -2.64
CA CYS A 167 -12.28 8.16 -3.80
C CYS A 167 -11.04 8.98 -3.40
N THR A 168 -11.12 9.76 -2.33
CA THR A 168 -9.95 10.52 -1.82
C THR A 168 -8.96 9.63 -1.09
N TRP A 169 -9.42 8.63 -0.34
CA TRP A 169 -8.54 7.64 0.29
C TRP A 169 -7.71 6.86 -0.73
N GLY A 170 -8.33 6.45 -1.85
CA GLY A 170 -7.65 5.73 -2.92
C GLY A 170 -6.57 6.56 -3.59
N LEU A 171 -6.76 7.88 -3.66
CA LEU A 171 -5.73 8.82 -4.13
C LEU A 171 -4.47 8.73 -3.27
N PHE A 172 -4.62 8.71 -1.93
CA PHE A 172 -3.51 8.62 -0.99
C PHE A 172 -2.81 7.26 -0.98
N ALA A 173 -3.58 6.18 -1.14
CA ALA A 173 -3.08 4.81 -1.12
C ALA A 173 -1.98 4.54 -2.14
N ALA A 174 -2.07 5.15 -3.32
CA ALA A 174 -1.06 5.04 -4.39
C ALA A 174 -0.04 6.19 -4.36
N ALA A 175 -0.45 7.41 -4.00
CA ALA A 175 0.44 8.57 -4.00
C ALA A 175 1.56 8.45 -2.94
N THR A 176 1.21 8.03 -1.74
CA THR A 176 2.13 7.89 -0.60
C THR A 176 3.35 6.99 -0.89
N PRO A 177 3.18 5.71 -1.28
CA PRO A 177 4.31 4.82 -1.55
C PRO A 177 5.12 5.29 -2.76
N THR A 178 4.48 5.91 -3.75
CA THR A 178 5.17 6.46 -4.92
C THR A 178 6.06 7.63 -4.53
N TYR A 179 5.54 8.57 -3.75
CA TYR A 179 6.31 9.70 -3.26
C TYR A 179 7.49 9.23 -2.38
N ALA A 180 7.24 8.33 -1.44
CA ALA A 180 8.27 7.72 -0.60
C ALA A 180 9.39 7.08 -1.45
N ALA A 181 9.04 6.42 -2.56
CA ALA A 181 10.01 5.78 -3.44
C ALA A 181 10.86 6.76 -4.26
N GLU A 182 10.33 7.95 -4.56
CA GLU A 182 10.97 8.96 -5.41
C GLU A 182 11.86 9.94 -4.65
N ILE A 183 11.60 10.21 -3.36
CA ILE A 183 12.38 11.20 -2.60
C ILE A 183 13.60 10.61 -1.85
N VAL A 184 13.66 9.29 -1.67
CA VAL A 184 14.70 8.65 -0.85
C VAL A 184 15.70 7.82 -1.67
N PRO A 185 16.96 7.71 -1.22
CA PRO A 185 17.95 6.83 -1.85
C PRO A 185 17.54 5.36 -1.79
N MET A 186 18.07 4.55 -2.71
CA MET A 186 17.76 3.11 -2.80
C MET A 186 17.95 2.38 -1.47
N ALA A 187 19.02 2.72 -0.73
CA ALA A 187 19.32 2.11 0.56
C ALA A 187 18.19 2.28 1.61
N LEU A 188 17.43 3.38 1.54
CA LEU A 188 16.33 3.68 2.46
C LEU A 188 14.95 3.33 1.90
N ARG A 189 14.84 3.17 0.57
CA ARG A 189 13.57 2.97 -0.14
C ARG A 189 12.73 1.83 0.41
N GLY A 190 13.34 0.66 0.64
CA GLY A 190 12.63 -0.49 1.20
C GLY A 190 12.01 -0.20 2.58
N TYR A 191 12.74 0.48 3.45
CA TYR A 191 12.26 0.80 4.80
C TYR A 191 11.08 1.78 4.79
N LEU A 192 11.18 2.84 4.00
CA LEU A 192 10.15 3.88 3.99
C LEU A 192 8.91 3.48 3.18
N THR A 193 9.06 2.64 2.16
CA THR A 193 7.90 2.04 1.48
C THR A 193 7.20 1.02 2.38
N THR A 194 7.96 0.23 3.17
CA THR A 194 7.36 -0.70 4.14
C THR A 194 6.81 -0.01 5.40
N TYR A 195 7.26 1.22 5.72
CA TYR A 195 6.64 2.06 6.75
C TYR A 195 5.17 2.37 6.46
N VAL A 196 4.77 2.44 5.18
CA VAL A 196 3.36 2.57 4.78
C VAL A 196 2.51 1.43 5.34
N ASN A 197 3.03 0.19 5.37
CA ASN A 197 2.34 -0.93 6.01
C ASN A 197 2.21 -0.74 7.54
N LEU A 198 3.22 -0.16 8.19
CA LEU A 198 3.15 0.15 9.62
C LEU A 198 2.08 1.21 9.90
N CYS A 199 1.95 2.22 9.03
CA CYS A 199 0.90 3.23 9.11
C CYS A 199 -0.50 2.62 9.06
N TRP A 200 -0.72 1.59 8.22
CA TRP A 200 -1.96 0.81 8.23
C TRP A 200 -2.25 0.19 9.61
N VAL A 201 -1.25 -0.47 10.20
CA VAL A 201 -1.44 -1.10 11.51
C VAL A 201 -1.73 -0.06 12.60
N ILE A 202 -1.03 1.09 12.58
CA ILE A 202 -1.26 2.19 13.53
C ILE A 202 -2.68 2.74 13.38
N GLY A 203 -3.17 2.96 12.16
CA GLY A 203 -4.53 3.46 11.91
C GLY A 203 -5.61 2.54 12.48
N ARG A 204 -5.47 1.22 12.29
CA ARG A 204 -6.39 0.23 12.89
C ARG A 204 -6.37 0.25 14.42
N ILE A 205 -5.19 0.39 15.04
CA ILE A 205 -5.05 0.49 16.50
C ILE A 205 -5.74 1.77 17.02
N LEU A 206 -5.53 2.91 16.36
CA LEU A 206 -6.17 4.18 16.72
C LEU A 206 -7.69 4.10 16.57
N ALA A 207 -8.19 3.53 15.47
CA ALA A 207 -9.63 3.35 15.25
C ALA A 207 -10.25 2.48 16.35
N THR A 208 -9.65 1.33 16.61
CA THR A 208 -10.12 0.40 17.65
C THR A 208 -10.10 1.06 19.03
N GLY A 209 -9.05 1.82 19.35
CA GLY A 209 -8.92 2.55 20.63
C GLY A 209 -10.00 3.61 20.82
N VAL A 210 -10.24 4.45 19.79
CA VAL A 210 -11.30 5.47 19.82
C VAL A 210 -12.68 4.83 19.93
N LEU A 211 -12.97 3.83 19.10
CA LEU A 211 -14.25 3.13 19.10
C LEU A 211 -14.51 2.48 20.46
N ARG A 212 -13.51 1.81 21.05
CA ARG A 212 -13.61 1.23 22.39
C ARG A 212 -13.94 2.29 23.45
N GLY A 213 -13.33 3.47 23.37
CA GLY A 213 -13.62 4.60 24.26
C GLY A 213 -15.04 5.17 24.10
N MET A 214 -15.63 5.06 22.91
CA MET A 214 -16.97 5.57 22.59
C MET A 214 -18.11 4.57 22.84
N LEU A 215 -17.83 3.27 23.02
CA LEU A 215 -18.85 2.26 23.33
C LEU A 215 -19.78 2.59 24.53
N PRO A 216 -19.32 3.13 25.67
CA PRO A 216 -20.21 3.44 26.79
C PRO A 216 -21.11 4.66 26.53
N VAL A 217 -20.84 5.48 25.52
CA VAL A 217 -21.57 6.71 25.22
C VAL A 217 -22.95 6.37 24.65
N GLN A 218 -24.02 6.77 25.35
CA GLN A 218 -25.40 6.45 24.98
C GLN A 218 -26.08 7.47 24.05
N SER A 219 -25.32 8.39 23.46
CA SER A 219 -25.82 9.45 22.56
C SER A 219 -25.29 9.26 21.14
N GLU A 220 -25.85 10.00 20.17
CA GLU A 220 -25.33 10.00 18.78
C GLU A 220 -23.84 10.39 18.67
N TRP A 221 -23.29 11.01 19.71
CA TRP A 221 -21.87 11.31 19.77
C TRP A 221 -20.99 10.05 19.80
N SER A 222 -21.53 8.87 20.09
CA SER A 222 -20.79 7.60 20.05
C SER A 222 -20.22 7.29 18.66
N PHE A 223 -20.93 7.64 17.58
CA PHE A 223 -20.45 7.47 16.20
C PHE A 223 -20.07 8.81 15.53
N ARG A 224 -20.63 9.95 15.98
CA ARG A 224 -20.24 11.27 15.43
C ARG A 224 -18.83 11.71 15.85
N VAL A 225 -18.36 11.37 17.06
CA VAL A 225 -16.99 11.73 17.50
C VAL A 225 -15.93 11.04 16.65
N PRO A 226 -15.98 9.72 16.39
CA PRO A 226 -15.00 9.09 15.50
C PRO A 226 -15.01 9.66 14.08
N PHE A 227 -16.18 10.03 13.52
CA PHE A 227 -16.23 10.77 12.26
C PHE A 227 -15.62 12.18 12.36
N ALA A 228 -15.87 12.91 13.46
CA ALA A 228 -15.29 14.24 13.64
C ALA A 228 -13.75 14.21 13.74
N LEU A 229 -13.18 13.15 14.32
CA LEU A 229 -11.73 12.97 14.41
C LEU A 229 -11.06 12.84 13.03
N GLN A 230 -11.80 12.50 11.98
CA GLN A 230 -11.28 12.50 10.61
C GLN A 230 -10.80 13.89 10.20
N TRP A 231 -11.46 14.97 10.65
CA TRP A 231 -11.06 16.36 10.34
C TRP A 231 -9.72 16.78 10.97
N MET A 232 -9.20 16.03 11.93
CA MET A 232 -7.88 16.33 12.52
C MET A 232 -6.75 16.16 11.50
N TRP A 233 -6.88 15.22 10.56
CA TRP A 233 -5.81 14.84 9.65
C TRP A 233 -5.62 15.80 8.46
N PRO A 234 -6.66 16.23 7.72
CA PRO A 234 -6.49 17.09 6.55
C PRO A 234 -5.70 18.38 6.81
N PRO A 235 -5.97 19.19 7.86
CA PRO A 235 -5.20 20.42 8.08
C PRO A 235 -3.72 20.17 8.33
N VAL A 236 -3.39 19.15 9.14
CA VAL A 236 -2.00 18.78 9.46
C VAL A 236 -1.26 18.28 8.22
N LEU A 237 -1.92 17.43 7.42
CA LEU A 237 -1.32 16.85 6.22
C LEU A 237 -1.25 17.84 5.05
N ILE A 238 -2.21 18.76 4.92
CA ILE A 238 -2.14 19.88 3.97
C ILE A 238 -0.94 20.76 4.30
N PHE A 239 -0.79 21.15 5.57
CA PHE A 239 0.35 21.94 6.01
C PHE A 239 1.67 21.20 5.72
N ALA A 240 1.78 19.93 6.10
CA ALA A 240 2.97 19.13 5.84
C ALA A 240 3.29 19.00 4.33
N THR A 241 2.29 18.73 3.50
CA THR A 241 2.45 18.57 2.04
C THR A 241 2.75 19.91 1.36
N TRP A 242 2.23 21.01 1.91
CA TRP A 242 2.59 22.34 1.42
C TRP A 242 4.08 22.64 1.62
N PHE A 243 4.70 22.17 2.70
CA PHE A 243 6.14 22.35 2.89
C PHE A 243 6.99 21.24 2.29
N SER A 244 6.40 20.12 1.87
CA SER A 244 7.18 19.02 1.31
C SER A 244 7.80 19.42 -0.05
N PRO A 245 9.01 18.93 -0.35
CA PRO A 245 9.56 19.04 -1.70
C PRO A 245 8.68 18.28 -2.70
N GLU A 246 8.75 18.67 -3.97
CA GLU A 246 8.14 17.88 -5.05
C GLU A 246 9.01 16.65 -5.37
N SER A 247 8.46 15.65 -6.05
CA SER A 247 9.26 14.52 -6.49
C SER A 247 10.34 14.93 -7.51
N PRO A 248 11.63 14.63 -7.26
CA PRO A 248 12.71 14.95 -8.21
C PRO A 248 12.56 14.14 -9.51
N TRP A 249 12.15 12.87 -9.41
CA TRP A 249 11.88 12.03 -10.60
C TRP A 249 10.74 12.59 -11.46
N TRP A 250 9.69 13.12 -10.84
CA TRP A 250 8.60 13.76 -11.57
C TRP A 250 9.05 15.04 -12.27
N LEU A 251 9.84 15.89 -11.59
CA LEU A 251 10.38 17.11 -12.18
C LEU A 251 11.27 16.82 -13.39
N VAL A 252 12.16 15.82 -13.31
CA VAL A 252 13.00 15.41 -14.46
C VAL A 252 12.14 14.86 -15.60
N ARG A 253 11.11 14.05 -15.33
CA ARG A 253 10.18 13.55 -16.37
C ARG A 253 9.46 14.67 -17.11
N LYS A 254 9.15 15.78 -16.42
CA LYS A 254 8.53 16.98 -17.00
C LYS A 254 9.53 17.96 -17.63
N GLY A 255 10.83 17.63 -17.66
CA GLY A 255 11.87 18.50 -18.21
C GLY A 255 12.26 19.68 -17.30
N ARG A 256 11.79 19.73 -16.05
CA ARG A 256 12.07 20.81 -15.09
C ARG A 256 13.35 20.52 -14.31
N ILE A 257 14.49 20.53 -15.01
CA ILE A 257 15.79 20.08 -14.49
C ILE A 257 16.32 20.96 -13.35
N ASP A 258 16.21 22.28 -13.46
CA ASP A 258 16.69 23.21 -12.43
C ASP A 258 15.94 23.05 -11.10
N GLU A 259 14.63 22.81 -11.18
CA GLU A 259 13.80 22.55 -10.01
C GLU A 259 14.10 21.18 -9.40
N ALA A 260 14.38 20.17 -10.23
CA ALA A 260 14.81 18.87 -9.77
C ALA A 260 16.13 18.98 -8.98
N ARG A 261 17.10 19.75 -9.47
CA ARG A 261 18.36 20.04 -8.76
C ARG A 261 18.11 20.70 -7.40
N LYS A 262 17.36 21.81 -7.37
CA LYS A 262 16.99 22.50 -6.12
C LYS A 262 16.30 21.58 -5.12
N THR A 263 15.47 20.67 -5.61
CA THR A 263 14.75 19.69 -4.78
C THR A 263 15.71 18.64 -4.21
N LEU A 264 16.63 18.11 -5.01
CA LEU A 264 17.69 17.21 -4.55
C LEU A 264 18.55 17.87 -3.46
N ASP A 265 18.95 19.12 -3.66
CA ASP A 265 19.72 19.90 -2.67
C ASP A 265 18.96 20.07 -1.36
N ARG A 266 17.64 20.32 -1.45
CA ARG A 266 16.78 20.46 -0.27
C ARG A 266 16.64 19.14 0.51
N LEU A 267 16.63 18.00 -0.18
CA LEU A 267 16.49 16.67 0.39
C LEU A 267 17.79 16.19 1.07
N VAL A 268 18.94 16.66 0.61
CA VAL A 268 20.26 16.33 1.16
C VAL A 268 20.57 17.20 2.38
N SER A 269 21.18 16.58 3.38
CA SER A 269 21.74 17.21 4.59
C SER A 269 23.21 16.83 4.80
N ALA A 270 23.84 16.22 3.79
CA ALA A 270 25.25 15.86 3.83
C ALA A 270 26.14 17.13 3.79
N PRO A 271 27.33 17.09 4.42
CA PRO A 271 28.36 18.11 4.21
C PRO A 271 28.68 18.30 2.72
N SER A 272 28.96 19.54 2.33
CA SER A 272 29.31 19.92 0.95
C SER A 272 30.43 19.03 0.39
N GLY A 273 30.22 18.46 -0.80
CA GLY A 273 31.19 17.61 -1.49
C GLY A 273 31.10 16.11 -1.19
N ILE A 274 30.34 15.66 -0.18
CA ILE A 274 30.18 14.22 0.12
C ILE A 274 29.10 13.57 -0.77
N VAL A 275 28.03 14.32 -1.07
CA VAL A 275 26.97 13.90 -1.97
C VAL A 275 26.95 14.87 -3.13
N ASN A 276 27.24 14.38 -4.34
CA ASN A 276 27.15 15.18 -5.54
C ASN A 276 25.78 14.96 -6.19
N ASN A 277 24.92 15.97 -6.09
CA ASN A 277 23.57 15.91 -6.65
C ASN A 277 23.58 15.96 -8.18
N ASP A 278 24.65 16.46 -8.80
CA ASP A 278 24.78 16.50 -10.26
C ASP A 278 24.88 15.09 -10.84
N HIS A 279 25.64 14.20 -10.19
CA HIS A 279 25.70 12.78 -10.59
C HIS A 279 24.34 12.07 -10.45
N ARG A 280 23.57 12.38 -9.40
CA ARG A 280 22.20 11.84 -9.26
C ARG A 280 21.25 12.39 -10.31
N LEU A 281 21.36 13.67 -10.64
CA LEU A 281 20.54 14.30 -11.67
C LEU A 281 20.84 13.70 -13.04
N ALA A 282 22.12 13.54 -13.39
CA ALA A 282 22.57 12.88 -14.62
C ALA A 282 22.06 11.44 -14.71
N MET A 283 22.15 10.66 -13.63
CA MET A 283 21.58 9.31 -13.56
C MET A 283 20.06 9.31 -13.82
N MET A 284 19.30 10.23 -13.22
CA MET A 284 17.85 10.33 -13.44
C MET A 284 17.52 10.68 -14.89
N GLN A 285 18.23 11.65 -15.46
CA GLN A 285 18.05 12.08 -16.84
C GLN A 285 18.42 10.95 -17.83
N HIS A 286 19.53 10.24 -17.60
CA HIS A 286 19.96 9.10 -18.41
C HIS A 286 18.91 7.98 -18.40
N THR A 287 18.42 7.63 -17.21
CA THR A 287 17.36 6.61 -17.05
C THR A 287 16.10 7.00 -17.83
N ILE A 288 15.65 8.25 -17.72
CA ILE A 288 14.45 8.72 -18.44
C ILE A 288 14.68 8.76 -19.95
N ALA A 289 15.87 9.18 -20.40
CA ALA A 289 16.23 9.17 -21.81
C ALA A 289 16.24 7.76 -22.40
N LEU A 290 16.78 6.78 -21.66
CA LEU A 290 16.76 5.37 -22.05
C LEU A 290 15.32 4.85 -22.16
N GLU A 291 14.47 5.12 -21.18
CA GLU A 291 13.05 4.71 -21.23
C GLU A 291 12.28 5.36 -22.38
N ARG A 292 12.58 6.63 -22.71
CA ARG A 292 12.00 7.31 -23.89
C ARG A 292 12.46 6.65 -25.19
N LYS A 293 13.75 6.32 -25.31
CA LYS A 293 14.31 5.58 -26.47
C LYS A 293 13.64 4.21 -26.64
N LEU A 294 13.36 3.53 -25.53
CA LEU A 294 12.66 2.23 -25.50
C LEU A 294 11.14 2.35 -25.74
N LYS A 295 10.62 3.56 -26.03
CA LYS A 295 9.18 3.84 -26.26
C LYS A 295 8.29 3.27 -25.15
N VAL A 296 8.74 3.37 -23.90
CA VAL A 296 7.93 3.08 -22.72
C VAL A 296 6.83 4.16 -22.67
N GLY A 297 5.70 3.91 -23.31
CA GLY A 297 4.63 4.90 -23.43
C GLY A 297 4.09 5.35 -22.07
N GLY A 298 3.30 6.42 -22.08
CA GLY A 298 2.78 7.05 -20.86
C GLY A 298 1.38 6.59 -20.45
N SER A 299 0.73 5.67 -21.14
CA SER A 299 -0.67 5.30 -20.87
C SER A 299 -0.81 4.08 -19.96
N PHE A 300 -1.98 3.88 -19.33
CA PHE A 300 -2.28 2.64 -18.60
C PHE A 300 -2.20 1.39 -19.49
N LEU A 301 -2.48 1.52 -20.78
CA LEU A 301 -2.36 0.41 -21.73
C LEU A 301 -0.91 0.00 -21.95
N ASP A 302 0.04 0.93 -21.80
CA ASP A 302 1.47 0.64 -21.96
C ASP A 302 2.03 -0.18 -20.79
N CYS A 303 1.35 -0.20 -19.64
CA CYS A 303 1.63 -1.15 -18.55
C CYS A 303 1.45 -2.61 -18.95
N PHE A 304 0.61 -2.89 -19.96
CA PHE A 304 0.30 -4.24 -20.43
C PHE A 304 1.02 -4.61 -21.73
N LYS A 305 1.97 -3.79 -22.22
CA LYS A 305 2.71 -4.04 -23.45
C LYS A 305 4.14 -4.50 -23.18
N GLY A 306 4.63 -5.39 -24.04
CA GLY A 306 6.04 -5.79 -24.08
C GLY A 306 6.58 -6.29 -22.74
N THR A 307 7.72 -5.73 -22.33
CA THR A 307 8.42 -6.09 -21.09
C THR A 307 7.73 -5.54 -19.84
N ASN A 308 6.93 -4.47 -19.98
CA ASN A 308 6.16 -3.87 -18.89
C ASN A 308 5.01 -4.76 -18.42
N LEU A 309 4.47 -5.63 -19.28
CA LEU A 309 3.44 -6.60 -18.90
C LEU A 309 3.88 -7.45 -17.70
N ARG A 310 5.12 -7.95 -17.74
CA ARG A 310 5.69 -8.76 -16.65
C ARG A 310 5.91 -7.93 -15.38
N ARG A 311 6.33 -6.67 -15.51
CA ARG A 311 6.50 -5.75 -14.38
C ARG A 311 5.19 -5.47 -13.67
N THR A 312 4.16 -5.19 -14.47
CA THR A 312 2.80 -4.94 -14.00
C THR A 312 2.18 -6.19 -13.38
N GLU A 313 2.35 -7.37 -13.99
CA GLU A 313 1.95 -8.67 -13.42
C GLU A 313 2.57 -8.86 -12.03
N ILE A 314 3.88 -8.63 -11.89
CA ILE A 314 4.59 -8.76 -10.60
C ILE A 314 4.02 -7.79 -9.56
N ALA A 315 3.78 -6.53 -9.91
CA ALA A 315 3.20 -5.56 -8.98
C ALA A 315 1.77 -5.95 -8.57
N MET A 316 0.93 -6.37 -9.52
CA MET A 316 -0.45 -6.79 -9.30
C MET A 316 -0.55 -8.03 -8.42
N LEU A 317 0.24 -9.07 -8.70
CA LEU A 317 0.16 -10.32 -7.94
C LEU A 317 0.93 -10.27 -6.62
N SER A 318 2.05 -9.54 -6.52
CA SER A 318 2.75 -9.41 -5.24
C SER A 318 1.95 -8.59 -4.22
N TRP A 319 1.37 -7.45 -4.65
CA TRP A 319 0.57 -6.59 -3.78
C TRP A 319 -0.85 -7.10 -3.62
N GLY A 320 -1.55 -7.38 -4.73
CA GLY A 320 -2.90 -7.93 -4.69
C GLY A 320 -2.98 -9.28 -3.99
N GLY A 321 -1.98 -10.12 -4.21
CA GLY A 321 -1.87 -11.43 -3.57
C GLY A 321 -1.78 -11.40 -2.05
N GLN A 322 -1.55 -10.25 -1.40
CA GLN A 322 -1.50 -10.13 0.06
C GLN A 322 -2.74 -10.71 0.77
N ILE A 323 -3.91 -10.60 0.15
CA ILE A 323 -5.15 -11.09 0.75
C ILE A 323 -5.32 -12.62 0.63
N LEU A 324 -4.61 -13.27 -0.31
CA LEU A 324 -4.82 -14.67 -0.64
C LEU A 324 -4.39 -15.63 0.49
N PRO A 325 -3.21 -15.48 1.14
CA PRO A 325 -2.78 -16.39 2.21
C PRO A 325 -3.70 -16.40 3.43
N GLY A 326 -4.46 -15.32 3.64
CA GLY A 326 -5.40 -15.16 4.75
C GLY A 326 -6.82 -14.95 4.29
N PHE A 327 -7.17 -15.43 3.09
CA PHE A 327 -8.47 -15.20 2.46
C PHE A 327 -9.60 -15.49 3.47
N ILE A 328 -10.41 -14.47 3.76
CA ILE A 328 -11.56 -14.43 4.68
C ILE A 328 -11.14 -14.35 6.16
N ILE A 329 -10.18 -15.17 6.57
CA ILE A 329 -9.72 -15.21 7.98
C ILE A 329 -9.15 -13.86 8.42
N GLN A 330 -8.36 -13.19 7.57
CA GLN A 330 -7.72 -11.91 7.89
C GLN A 330 -8.73 -10.79 8.16
N GLY A 331 -9.86 -10.79 7.45
CA GLY A 331 -10.90 -9.75 7.57
C GLY A 331 -11.86 -9.98 8.73
N TYR A 332 -12.02 -11.22 9.17
CA TYR A 332 -13.04 -11.64 10.14
C TYR A 332 -12.42 -12.34 11.36
N THR A 333 -11.19 -12.00 11.74
CA THR A 333 -10.43 -12.63 12.83
C THR A 333 -11.21 -12.78 14.13
N THR A 334 -11.89 -11.72 14.58
CA THR A 334 -12.70 -11.76 15.81
C THR A 334 -13.87 -12.73 15.67
N TYR A 335 -14.56 -12.70 14.52
CA TYR A 335 -15.70 -13.59 14.26
C TYR A 335 -15.23 -15.05 14.15
N PHE A 336 -14.10 -15.29 13.51
CA PHE A 336 -13.45 -16.60 13.46
C PHE A 336 -13.15 -17.16 14.86
N PHE A 337 -12.61 -16.33 15.76
CA PHE A 337 -12.38 -16.72 17.16
C PHE A 337 -13.67 -17.02 17.92
N THR A 338 -14.74 -16.24 17.69
CA THR A 338 -16.06 -16.54 18.28
C THR A 338 -16.67 -17.82 17.72
N LEU A 339 -16.49 -18.10 16.41
CA LEU A 339 -16.95 -19.34 15.78
C LEU A 339 -16.17 -20.56 16.26
N ALA A 340 -14.88 -20.38 16.58
CA ALA A 340 -14.08 -21.39 17.29
C ALA A 340 -14.58 -21.62 18.73
N GLY A 341 -15.53 -20.83 19.22
CA GLY A 341 -16.22 -21.01 20.49
C GLY A 341 -15.52 -20.36 21.69
N LEU A 342 -14.71 -19.32 21.46
CA LEU A 342 -14.18 -18.45 22.51
C LEU A 342 -15.23 -17.45 22.97
N ALA A 343 -15.11 -17.00 24.23
CA ALA A 343 -15.95 -15.91 24.73
C ALA A 343 -15.71 -14.63 23.90
N PRO A 344 -16.74 -13.79 23.68
CA PRO A 344 -16.60 -12.53 22.94
C PRO A 344 -15.53 -11.58 23.51
N SER A 345 -15.39 -11.54 24.84
CA SER A 345 -14.35 -10.76 25.54
C SER A 345 -12.94 -11.20 25.16
N ASP A 346 -12.71 -12.52 25.13
CA ASP A 346 -11.40 -13.11 24.84
C ASP A 346 -11.07 -12.96 23.36
N SER A 347 -12.06 -13.12 22.49
CA SER A 347 -11.93 -12.93 21.04
C SER A 347 -11.51 -11.51 20.67
N PHE A 348 -12.04 -10.50 21.36
CA PHE A 348 -11.65 -9.10 21.17
C PHE A 348 -10.22 -8.84 21.66
N ASN A 349 -9.87 -9.33 22.85
CA ASN A 349 -8.52 -9.23 23.41
C ASN A 349 -7.47 -9.88 22.49
N LEU A 350 -7.76 -11.06 21.95
CA LEU A 350 -6.90 -11.75 20.99
C LEU A 350 -6.75 -10.97 19.68
N THR A 351 -7.83 -10.35 19.19
CA THR A 351 -7.77 -9.50 17.98
C THR A 351 -6.86 -8.29 18.19
N MET A 352 -6.91 -7.66 19.37
CA MET A 352 -5.97 -6.59 19.72
C MET A 352 -4.53 -7.10 19.79
N GLY A 353 -4.31 -8.30 20.34
CA GLY A 353 -3.03 -8.99 20.32
C GLY A 353 -2.51 -9.25 18.89
N VAL A 354 -3.40 -9.64 17.97
CA VAL A 354 -3.10 -9.82 16.55
C VAL A 354 -2.58 -8.53 15.91
N PHE A 355 -3.23 -7.39 16.13
CA PHE A 355 -2.74 -6.11 15.62
C PHE A 355 -1.41 -5.69 16.26
N GLY A 356 -1.24 -5.96 17.56
CA GLY A 356 0.04 -5.74 18.26
C GLY A 356 1.18 -6.57 17.66
N MET A 357 0.96 -7.85 17.38
CA MET A 357 1.96 -8.69 16.71
C MET A 357 2.21 -8.26 15.27
N ALA A 358 1.19 -7.78 14.54
CA ALA A 358 1.38 -7.23 13.20
C ALA A 358 2.29 -5.99 13.24
N PHE A 359 2.14 -5.14 14.27
CA PHE A 359 3.01 -3.98 14.50
C PHE A 359 4.45 -4.42 14.76
N VAL A 360 4.66 -5.30 15.74
CA VAL A 360 6.00 -5.82 16.08
C VAL A 360 6.62 -6.57 14.91
N GLY A 361 5.84 -7.37 14.19
CA GLY A 361 6.27 -8.11 13.01
C GLY A 361 6.72 -7.18 11.88
N THR A 362 5.97 -6.10 11.64
CA THR A 362 6.37 -5.10 10.63
C THR A 362 7.68 -4.42 11.02
N CYS A 363 7.86 -4.04 12.28
CA CYS A 363 9.12 -3.51 12.79
C CYS A 363 10.27 -4.53 12.68
N ALA A 364 10.00 -5.81 12.98
CA ALA A 364 10.97 -6.90 12.83
C ALA A 364 11.40 -7.10 11.36
N SER A 365 10.49 -6.87 10.40
CA SER A 365 10.80 -6.95 8.97
C SER A 365 11.95 -6.02 8.56
N TRP A 366 12.08 -4.85 9.20
CA TRP A 366 13.15 -3.90 8.90
C TRP A 366 14.54 -4.46 9.23
N PHE A 367 14.66 -5.34 10.23
CA PHE A 367 15.94 -6.01 10.51
C PHE A 367 16.24 -7.15 9.52
N LEU A 368 15.20 -7.69 8.88
CA LEU A 368 15.31 -8.81 7.94
C LEU A 368 15.63 -8.34 6.51
N GLN A 369 15.00 -7.26 6.04
CA GLN A 369 15.17 -6.66 4.71
C GLN A 369 16.63 -6.37 4.30
N PRO A 370 17.53 -5.84 5.16
CA PRO A 370 18.93 -5.65 4.82
C PRO A 370 19.72 -6.95 4.73
N ARG A 371 19.30 -8.02 5.41
CA ARG A 371 20.01 -9.31 5.42
C ARG A 371 19.55 -10.23 4.31
N MET A 372 18.24 -10.37 4.13
CA MET A 372 17.62 -11.24 3.13
C MET A 372 17.11 -10.45 1.92
N GLY A 373 16.95 -11.11 0.78
CA GLY A 373 16.38 -10.52 -0.43
C GLY A 373 14.85 -10.42 -0.37
N ARG A 374 14.23 -9.55 -1.18
CA ARG A 374 12.76 -9.38 -1.23
C ARG A 374 12.08 -10.68 -1.63
N ARG A 375 12.65 -11.38 -2.64
CA ARG A 375 12.12 -12.66 -3.13
C ARG A 375 12.21 -13.73 -2.05
N THR A 376 13.35 -13.80 -1.34
CA THR A 376 13.55 -14.79 -0.28
C THR A 376 12.57 -14.60 0.87
N ILE A 377 12.37 -13.35 1.33
CA ILE A 377 11.44 -13.06 2.43
C ILE A 377 9.99 -13.39 2.02
N TYR A 378 9.60 -13.03 0.80
CA TYR A 378 8.25 -13.31 0.29
C TYR A 378 7.97 -14.82 0.20
N ILE A 379 8.86 -15.59 -0.44
CA ILE A 379 8.70 -17.05 -0.59
C ILE A 379 8.77 -17.76 0.78
N ALA A 380 9.73 -17.39 1.64
CA ALA A 380 9.85 -17.97 2.97
C ALA A 380 8.60 -17.69 3.82
N GLY A 381 8.04 -16.48 3.73
CA GLY A 381 6.79 -16.13 4.40
C GLY A 381 5.63 -17.02 3.98
N LEU A 382 5.40 -17.16 2.67
CA LEU A 382 4.34 -18.03 2.14
C LEU A 382 4.55 -19.50 2.54
N ALA A 383 5.79 -19.99 2.48
CA ALA A 383 6.14 -21.36 2.82
C ALA A 383 5.95 -21.66 4.32
N ILE A 384 6.21 -20.70 5.22
CA ILE A 384 5.97 -20.85 6.67
C ILE A 384 4.47 -20.74 6.99
N MET A 385 3.76 -19.81 6.33
CA MET A 385 2.32 -19.62 6.55
C MET A 385 1.47 -20.77 6.04
N LEU A 386 1.94 -21.51 5.02
CA LEU A 386 1.22 -22.63 4.43
C LEU A 386 0.90 -23.76 5.43
N PRO A 387 1.87 -24.39 6.11
CA PRO A 387 1.57 -25.44 7.09
C PRO A 387 0.73 -24.92 8.25
N ILE A 388 0.91 -23.66 8.66
CA ILE A 388 0.11 -23.05 9.73
C ILE A 388 -1.37 -23.02 9.36
N MET A 389 -1.70 -22.59 8.13
CA MET A 389 -3.10 -22.58 7.65
C MET A 389 -3.67 -23.99 7.52
N TRP A 390 -2.89 -24.96 7.06
CA TRP A 390 -3.33 -26.37 7.04
C TRP A 390 -3.60 -26.92 8.45
N ILE A 391 -2.74 -26.61 9.43
CA ILE A 391 -2.95 -27.04 10.82
C ILE A 391 -4.25 -26.46 11.36
N VAL A 392 -4.49 -25.16 11.17
CA VAL A 392 -5.76 -24.52 11.59
C VAL A 392 -6.96 -25.20 10.91
N ALA A 393 -6.85 -25.51 9.62
CA ALA A 393 -7.91 -26.18 8.85
C ALA A 393 -8.18 -27.61 9.34
N PHE A 394 -7.14 -28.39 9.67
CA PHE A 394 -7.27 -29.76 10.14
C PHE A 394 -7.71 -29.88 11.59
N LEU A 395 -7.38 -28.90 12.45
CA LEU A 395 -7.82 -28.86 13.84
C LEU A 395 -9.35 -28.82 13.98
N GLU A 396 -10.06 -28.32 12.96
CA GLU A 396 -11.53 -28.33 12.92
C GLU A 396 -12.13 -29.75 12.78
N PHE A 397 -11.37 -30.71 12.25
CA PHE A 397 -11.80 -32.10 12.16
C PHE A 397 -11.54 -32.92 13.43
N ALA A 398 -10.90 -32.32 14.43
CA ALA A 398 -10.64 -33.01 15.70
C ALA A 398 -11.97 -33.32 16.43
N PRO A 399 -12.13 -34.51 17.03
CA PRO A 399 -13.28 -34.82 17.88
C PRO A 399 -13.39 -33.78 18.99
N ASN A 400 -14.59 -33.27 19.25
CA ASN A 400 -14.86 -32.26 20.29
C ASN A 400 -14.18 -30.88 20.07
N ALA A 401 -13.80 -30.52 18.85
CA ALA A 401 -13.19 -29.21 18.55
C ALA A 401 -13.99 -28.00 19.10
N GLY A 402 -15.32 -28.08 19.06
CA GLY A 402 -16.20 -27.02 19.58
C GLY A 402 -16.41 -27.00 21.10
N SER A 403 -16.09 -28.07 21.83
CA SER A 403 -16.32 -28.19 23.28
C SER A 403 -15.02 -28.24 24.11
N ASN A 404 -13.90 -28.62 23.50
CA ASN A 404 -12.62 -28.70 24.19
C ASN A 404 -11.89 -27.35 24.18
N SER A 405 -11.87 -26.67 25.33
CA SER A 405 -11.21 -25.37 25.52
C SER A 405 -9.77 -25.34 25.00
N SER A 406 -9.01 -26.43 25.17
CA SER A 406 -7.60 -26.50 24.74
C SER A 406 -7.43 -26.40 23.23
N ILE A 407 -8.35 -26.94 22.44
CA ILE A 407 -8.29 -26.90 20.97
C ILE A 407 -8.55 -25.47 20.47
N LYS A 408 -9.48 -24.75 21.12
CA LYS A 408 -9.83 -23.36 20.78
C LYS A 408 -8.67 -22.39 21.01
N TRP A 409 -8.00 -22.53 22.16
CA TRP A 409 -6.81 -21.75 22.50
C TRP A 409 -5.62 -22.10 21.63
N ALA A 410 -5.46 -23.38 21.25
CA ALA A 410 -4.43 -23.80 20.31
C ALA A 410 -4.65 -23.20 18.91
N GLN A 411 -5.85 -23.29 18.33
CA GLN A 411 -6.20 -22.68 17.04
C GLN A 411 -5.92 -21.16 17.05
N SER A 412 -6.31 -20.49 18.13
CA SER A 412 -6.13 -19.05 18.26
C SER A 412 -4.66 -18.65 18.37
N SER A 413 -3.87 -19.37 19.18
CA SER A 413 -2.43 -19.13 19.33
C SER A 413 -1.64 -19.43 18.05
N ILE A 414 -2.04 -20.45 17.30
CA ILE A 414 -1.42 -20.79 16.00
C ILE A 414 -1.74 -19.70 14.97
N LEU A 415 -2.97 -19.18 14.95
CA LEU A 415 -3.34 -18.08 14.08
C LEU A 415 -2.61 -16.78 14.45
N MET A 416 -2.34 -16.56 15.74
CA MET A 416 -1.49 -15.47 16.20
C MET A 416 -0.07 -15.53 15.60
N ILE A 417 0.54 -16.72 15.55
CA ILE A 417 1.84 -16.95 14.89
C ILE A 417 1.74 -16.67 13.38
N TRP A 418 0.62 -17.03 12.75
CA TRP A 418 0.37 -16.71 11.35
C TRP A 418 0.40 -15.21 11.09
N PHE A 419 -0.30 -14.41 11.91
CA PHE A 419 -0.33 -12.94 11.78
C PHE A 419 1.04 -12.30 12.02
N PHE A 420 1.82 -12.83 12.97
CA PHE A 420 3.19 -12.38 13.19
C PHE A 420 4.08 -12.65 11.97
N THR A 421 3.99 -13.86 11.40
CA THR A 421 4.71 -14.25 10.18
C THR A 421 4.30 -13.39 8.99
N TYR A 422 3.00 -13.13 8.85
CA TYR A 422 2.46 -12.22 7.85
C TYR A 422 3.05 -10.81 7.99
N GLY A 423 3.07 -10.27 9.22
CA GLY A 423 3.63 -8.95 9.51
C GLY A 423 5.12 -8.82 9.22
N ILE A 424 5.90 -9.89 9.36
CA ILE A 424 7.35 -9.90 9.02
C ILE A 424 7.58 -9.98 7.51
N THR A 425 6.67 -10.62 6.77
CA THR A 425 6.91 -11.04 5.39
C THR A 425 5.93 -10.39 4.40
N ILE A 426 4.73 -10.93 4.25
CA ILE A 426 3.80 -10.59 3.18
C ILE A 426 3.11 -9.24 3.36
N GLY A 427 2.93 -8.75 4.60
CA GLY A 427 2.41 -7.40 4.82
C GLY A 427 3.31 -6.30 4.25
N PRO A 428 4.57 -6.18 4.71
CA PRO A 428 5.43 -5.06 4.33
C PRO A 428 6.08 -5.20 2.95
N ILE A 429 6.58 -6.39 2.60
CA ILE A 429 7.47 -6.58 1.43
C ILE A 429 6.84 -6.19 0.08
N PRO A 430 5.54 -6.41 -0.19
CA PRO A 430 4.95 -6.05 -1.48
C PRO A 430 4.95 -4.56 -1.77
N TYR A 431 4.89 -3.70 -0.74
CA TYR A 431 5.02 -2.25 -0.91
C TYR A 431 6.37 -1.89 -1.50
N ALA A 432 7.45 -2.54 -1.04
CA ALA A 432 8.79 -2.35 -1.59
C ALA A 432 8.89 -2.92 -3.01
N ILE A 433 8.34 -4.12 -3.27
CA ILE A 433 8.39 -4.75 -4.60
C ILE A 433 7.65 -3.89 -5.64
N ALA A 434 6.43 -3.44 -5.33
CA ALA A 434 5.66 -2.61 -6.26
C ALA A 434 6.32 -1.26 -6.55
N ALA A 435 7.01 -0.69 -5.55
CA ALA A 435 7.78 0.54 -5.71
C ALA A 435 9.07 0.35 -6.53
N GLU A 436 9.68 -0.85 -6.50
CA GLU A 436 10.95 -1.16 -7.17
C GLU A 436 10.77 -1.67 -8.61
N VAL A 437 9.70 -2.42 -8.91
CA VAL A 437 9.55 -3.15 -10.19
C VAL A 437 9.06 -2.27 -11.36
N GLY A 438 8.33 -1.20 -11.08
CA GLY A 438 7.78 -0.32 -12.12
C GLY A 438 8.86 0.50 -12.83
N ALA A 439 8.79 0.56 -14.16
CA ALA A 439 9.55 1.51 -14.98
C ALA A 439 9.31 2.94 -14.45
N VAL A 440 10.31 3.81 -14.46
CA VAL A 440 10.23 5.18 -13.94
C VAL A 440 9.08 5.95 -14.58
N GLN A 441 8.85 5.83 -15.89
CA GLN A 441 7.72 6.47 -16.59
C GLN A 441 6.34 5.89 -16.25
N LEU A 442 6.26 4.60 -15.94
CA LEU A 442 5.00 3.91 -15.66
C LEU A 442 4.74 3.67 -14.17
N ARG A 443 5.68 4.06 -13.29
CA ARG A 443 5.70 3.71 -11.87
C ARG A 443 4.39 4.03 -11.15
N TYR A 444 3.86 5.24 -11.34
CA TYR A 444 2.57 5.67 -10.76
C TYR A 444 1.42 4.74 -11.17
N LYS A 445 1.39 4.34 -12.45
CA LYS A 445 0.34 3.50 -13.01
C LYS A 445 0.50 2.04 -12.59
N THR A 446 1.73 1.53 -12.55
CA THR A 446 2.04 0.17 -12.07
C THR A 446 1.69 0.00 -10.59
N ILE A 447 2.04 0.97 -9.74
CA ILE A 447 1.65 0.99 -8.31
C ILE A 447 0.13 1.03 -8.17
N ALA A 448 -0.55 1.89 -8.95
CA ALA A 448 -2.00 1.98 -8.96
C ALA A 448 -2.68 0.66 -9.36
N LEU A 449 -2.21 0.01 -10.43
CA LEU A 449 -2.70 -1.32 -10.84
C LEU A 449 -2.45 -2.38 -9.75
N GLY A 450 -1.28 -2.33 -9.10
CA GLY A 450 -0.94 -3.16 -7.96
C GLY A 450 -1.94 -3.06 -6.82
N ARG A 451 -2.23 -1.84 -6.40
CA ARG A 451 -3.17 -1.55 -5.31
C ARG A 451 -4.62 -1.85 -5.70
N ASN A 452 -5.02 -1.60 -6.94
CA ASN A 452 -6.36 -1.94 -7.42
C ASN A 452 -6.61 -3.44 -7.46
N MET A 453 -5.61 -4.26 -7.77
CA MET A 453 -5.76 -5.71 -7.67
C MET A 453 -6.03 -6.15 -6.22
N TYR A 454 -5.40 -5.49 -5.23
CA TYR A 454 -5.71 -5.75 -3.81
C TYR A 454 -7.17 -5.41 -3.47
N TYR A 455 -7.67 -4.23 -3.88
CA TYR A 455 -9.07 -3.86 -3.61
C TYR A 455 -10.06 -4.73 -4.38
N PHE A 456 -9.77 -5.11 -5.62
CA PHE A 456 -10.60 -6.05 -6.38
C PHE A 456 -10.73 -7.41 -5.67
N LEU A 457 -9.60 -7.99 -5.23
CA LEU A 457 -9.62 -9.23 -4.46
C LEU A 457 -10.28 -9.05 -3.08
N SER A 458 -10.23 -7.85 -2.50
CA SER A 458 -10.94 -7.50 -1.27
C SER A 458 -12.46 -7.46 -1.48
N ILE A 459 -12.95 -6.97 -2.62
CA ILE A 459 -14.38 -7.03 -2.96
C ILE A 459 -14.84 -8.49 -3.05
N VAL A 460 -14.08 -9.33 -3.76
CA VAL A 460 -14.35 -10.77 -3.84
C VAL A 460 -14.37 -11.39 -2.43
N ASN A 461 -13.44 -10.98 -1.57
CA ASN A 461 -13.40 -11.44 -0.19
C ASN A 461 -14.65 -11.03 0.61
N VAL A 462 -15.04 -9.76 0.59
CA VAL A 462 -16.20 -9.24 1.34
C VAL A 462 -17.51 -9.85 0.87
N VAL A 463 -17.66 -10.12 -0.44
CA VAL A 463 -18.87 -10.74 -0.97
C VAL A 463 -18.96 -12.22 -0.56
N ILE A 464 -17.85 -12.96 -0.58
CA ILE A 464 -17.84 -14.41 -0.30
C ILE A 464 -17.84 -14.71 1.21
N SER A 465 -17.20 -13.87 2.03
CA SER A 465 -16.98 -14.12 3.45
C SER A 465 -18.26 -14.45 4.24
N PRO A 466 -19.37 -13.70 4.10
CA PRO A 466 -20.61 -14.00 4.81
C PRO A 466 -21.20 -15.36 4.43
N TYR A 467 -21.11 -15.77 3.16
CA TYR A 467 -21.61 -17.09 2.73
C TYR A 467 -20.77 -18.23 3.32
N MET A 468 -19.45 -18.04 3.38
CA MET A 468 -18.51 -19.03 3.91
C MET A 468 -18.64 -19.21 5.43
N LEU A 469 -18.86 -18.13 6.18
CA LEU A 469 -18.80 -18.17 7.65
C LEU A 469 -20.18 -18.20 8.33
N ASN A 470 -21.27 -17.99 7.61
CA ASN A 470 -22.61 -17.99 8.21
C ASN A 470 -23.09 -19.44 8.48
N PRO A 471 -23.52 -19.77 9.72
CA PRO A 471 -24.03 -21.09 10.08
C PRO A 471 -25.25 -21.57 9.28
N SER A 472 -26.02 -20.63 8.71
CA SER A 472 -27.19 -20.93 7.86
C SER A 472 -26.85 -21.16 6.39
N LYS A 473 -25.58 -20.97 5.99
CA LYS A 473 -25.10 -21.12 4.61
C LYS A 473 -24.06 -22.23 4.53
N TRP A 474 -22.81 -21.93 4.21
CA TRP A 474 -21.80 -22.96 4.01
C TRP A 474 -21.19 -23.47 5.32
N ASP A 475 -21.45 -22.78 6.45
CA ASP A 475 -21.01 -23.11 7.82
C ASP A 475 -19.61 -23.71 7.87
N LEU A 476 -18.66 -23.08 7.16
CA LEU A 476 -17.34 -23.67 7.03
C LEU A 476 -16.54 -23.53 8.33
N LYS A 477 -16.90 -22.64 9.26
CA LYS A 477 -16.18 -22.41 10.53
C LYS A 477 -14.65 -22.42 10.32
N GLY A 478 -13.93 -23.28 11.02
CA GLY A 478 -12.48 -23.48 10.85
C GLY A 478 -12.05 -23.97 9.46
N LYS A 479 -12.93 -24.64 8.69
CA LYS A 479 -12.69 -25.08 7.31
C LYS A 479 -12.56 -23.92 6.32
N ALA A 480 -12.91 -22.69 6.70
CA ALA A 480 -12.61 -21.50 5.90
C ALA A 480 -11.09 -21.29 5.67
N ALA A 481 -10.24 -21.97 6.45
CA ALA A 481 -8.79 -22.01 6.23
C ALA A 481 -8.34 -22.84 5.00
N PHE A 482 -9.15 -23.77 4.49
CA PHE A 482 -8.77 -24.57 3.30
C PHE A 482 -8.63 -23.71 2.04
N PRO A 483 -9.60 -22.85 1.67
CA PRO A 483 -9.43 -21.96 0.52
C PRO A 483 -8.23 -21.02 0.67
N ALA A 484 -7.99 -20.48 1.86
CA ALA A 484 -6.81 -19.66 2.14
C ALA A 484 -5.50 -20.44 1.94
N ALA A 485 -5.42 -21.68 2.41
CA ALA A 485 -4.27 -22.55 2.21
C ALA A 485 -4.03 -22.89 0.73
N ILE A 486 -5.10 -23.21 -0.03
CA ILE A 486 -5.01 -23.51 -1.48
C ILE A 486 -4.53 -22.29 -2.26
N LEU A 487 -5.13 -21.11 -2.00
CA LEU A 487 -4.73 -19.87 -2.65
C LEU A 487 -3.29 -19.47 -2.27
N ASN A 488 -2.85 -19.76 -1.05
CA ASN A 488 -1.45 -19.60 -0.64
C ASN A 488 -0.51 -20.49 -1.47
N VAL A 489 -0.88 -21.76 -1.75
CA VAL A 489 -0.09 -22.63 -2.65
C VAL A 489 0.01 -22.03 -4.04
N CYS A 490 -1.10 -21.55 -4.62
CA CYS A 490 -1.09 -20.92 -5.94
C CYS A 490 -0.17 -19.70 -5.97
N LEU A 491 -0.24 -18.84 -4.94
CA LEU A 491 0.62 -17.66 -4.81
C LEU A 491 2.09 -18.04 -4.60
N LEU A 492 2.37 -19.09 -3.83
CA LEU A 492 3.72 -19.62 -3.61
C LEU A 492 4.33 -20.16 -4.90
N ILE A 493 3.57 -20.92 -5.69
CA ILE A 493 4.01 -21.41 -7.00
C ILE A 493 4.32 -20.21 -7.90
N TRP A 494 3.40 -19.26 -8.01
CA TRP A 494 3.64 -18.05 -8.81
C TRP A 494 4.90 -17.31 -8.34
N ALA A 495 5.03 -17.05 -7.04
CA ALA A 495 6.18 -16.35 -6.48
C ALA A 495 7.50 -17.09 -6.75
N TYR A 496 7.49 -18.41 -6.70
CA TYR A 496 8.69 -19.20 -6.97
C TYR A 496 9.18 -19.08 -8.43
N TYR A 497 8.27 -19.06 -9.41
CA TYR A 497 8.61 -19.02 -10.84
C TYR A 497 8.73 -17.60 -11.41
N ARG A 498 7.90 -16.65 -10.98
CA ARG A 498 7.74 -15.34 -11.62
C ARG A 498 8.33 -14.18 -10.84
N LEU A 499 8.42 -14.25 -9.50
CA LEU A 499 8.91 -13.15 -8.66
C LEU A 499 10.44 -13.04 -8.71
N PRO A 500 11.01 -11.95 -9.23
CA PRO A 500 12.46 -11.72 -9.26
C PRO A 500 12.96 -11.18 -7.91
N GLU A 501 14.27 -11.26 -7.71
CA GLU A 501 14.93 -10.51 -6.64
C GLU A 501 15.17 -9.07 -7.10
N THR A 502 14.81 -8.08 -6.28
CA THR A 502 14.93 -6.63 -6.60
C THR A 502 15.89 -5.89 -5.67
N LYS A 503 16.37 -6.55 -4.60
CA LYS A 503 17.25 -5.94 -3.60
C LYS A 503 18.53 -5.40 -4.22
N GLY A 504 18.79 -4.11 -3.97
CA GLY A 504 20.05 -3.45 -4.36
C GLY A 504 20.20 -3.25 -5.86
N MET A 505 19.13 -3.41 -6.64
CA MET A 505 19.14 -3.18 -8.08
C MET A 505 18.76 -1.73 -8.39
N THR A 506 19.49 -1.12 -9.31
CA THR A 506 19.17 0.22 -9.80
C THR A 506 18.01 0.14 -10.79
N PRO A 507 17.25 1.24 -11.00
CA PRO A 507 16.22 1.27 -12.03
C PRO A 507 16.76 0.83 -13.40
N GLU A 508 17.95 1.30 -13.78
CA GLU A 508 18.62 0.93 -15.02
C GLU A 508 18.96 -0.56 -15.10
N THR A 509 19.53 -1.15 -14.04
CA THR A 509 19.80 -2.60 -14.00
C THR A 509 18.49 -3.38 -14.15
N LEU A 510 17.42 -2.95 -13.50
CA LEU A 510 16.11 -3.58 -13.65
C LEU A 510 15.59 -3.43 -15.09
N ASP A 511 15.73 -2.26 -15.72
CA ASP A 511 15.36 -2.01 -17.11
C ASP A 511 16.05 -2.98 -18.05
N HIS A 512 17.36 -3.13 -17.92
CA HIS A 512 18.14 -4.08 -18.69
C HIS A 512 17.65 -5.53 -18.48
N LEU A 513 17.52 -5.98 -17.22
CA LEU A 513 17.15 -7.37 -16.91
C LEU A 513 15.74 -7.75 -17.41
N PHE A 514 14.80 -6.81 -17.33
CA PHE A 514 13.45 -7.01 -17.84
C PHE A 514 13.41 -6.98 -19.38
N HIS A 515 14.23 -6.14 -20.01
CA HIS A 515 14.37 -6.08 -21.48
C HIS A 515 14.95 -7.39 -22.05
N GLU A 516 15.99 -7.93 -21.43
CA GLU A 516 16.62 -9.22 -21.78
C GLU A 516 15.76 -10.44 -21.43
N LYS A 517 14.54 -10.23 -20.87
CA LYS A 517 13.58 -11.29 -20.51
C LYS A 517 14.17 -12.39 -19.62
N ILE A 518 15.12 -12.02 -18.75
CA ILE A 518 15.84 -12.99 -17.90
C ILE A 518 14.86 -13.71 -16.96
N SER A 519 15.04 -15.02 -16.77
CA SER A 519 14.19 -15.79 -15.83
C SER A 519 14.31 -15.24 -14.41
N ALA A 520 13.19 -15.16 -13.68
CA ALA A 520 13.14 -14.60 -12.32
C ALA A 520 14.13 -15.25 -11.34
N ARG A 521 14.52 -16.51 -11.58
CA ARG A 521 15.50 -17.24 -10.77
C ARG A 521 16.94 -16.81 -11.01
N LYS A 522 17.26 -16.37 -12.23
CA LYS A 522 18.61 -15.94 -12.64
C LYS A 522 18.84 -14.45 -12.43
N PHE A 523 17.79 -13.69 -12.07
CA PHE A 523 17.85 -12.24 -11.85
C PHE A 523 19.03 -11.80 -10.98
N LYS A 524 19.26 -12.47 -9.83
CA LYS A 524 20.37 -12.11 -8.95
C LYS A 524 21.74 -12.37 -9.58
N ALA A 525 21.91 -13.50 -10.27
CA ALA A 525 23.18 -13.88 -10.87
C ALA A 525 23.54 -12.99 -12.07
N GLU A 526 22.57 -12.68 -12.93
CA GLU A 526 22.79 -11.78 -14.06
C GLU A 526 22.92 -10.32 -13.62
N ALA A 527 22.20 -9.88 -12.58
CA ALA A 527 22.41 -8.56 -12.00
C ALA A 527 23.85 -8.40 -11.50
N SER A 528 24.40 -9.39 -10.82
CA SER A 528 25.80 -9.37 -10.35
C SER A 528 26.84 -9.49 -11.47
N ARG A 529 26.44 -9.81 -12.71
CA ARG A 529 27.32 -9.80 -13.89
C ARG A 529 27.28 -8.48 -14.63
N PHE A 530 26.11 -7.83 -14.62
CA PHE A 530 25.89 -6.53 -15.25
C PHE A 530 26.40 -5.38 -14.40
N GLN A 531 26.30 -5.52 -13.07
CA GLN A 531 26.87 -4.61 -12.08
C GLN A 531 28.35 -4.94 -11.86
#